data_AF-A0A248TGU2-F1
#
_entry.id   AF-A0A248TGU2-F1
#
_cell.length_a   1.000
_cell.length_b   1.000
_cell.length_c   1.000
_cell.angle_alpha   90.00
_cell.angle_beta   90.00
_cell.angle_gamma   90.00
#
_symmetry.space_group_name_H-M   'P 1'
#
loop_
_entity.id
_entity.type
_entity.pdbx_description
1 polymer ?
#
loop_
_entity_poly.entity_id
_entity_poly.type
_entity_poly.pdbx_seq_one_letter_code
_entity_poly.pdbx_strand_id
1 'polypeptide(L)'
;MGGKRLESRITFDTEAKAGYIYLLADSETYTIQATEDVGDSPLLVDIDEHDRIVGIECFGEIAQRLSPIAGEEKIYHENGETLSFRLSGQAVKKHYLLKGIQFYFADEQSKYFIGFDIIDFHKYKKQILKSMVK
;
A
#
# COMPACT_ATOMS: atom_id res chain seq x y z
N MET A 1 -10.96 -20.40 -14.65
CA MET A 1 -10.63 -18.95 -14.73
C MET A 1 -9.24 -18.80 -14.12
N GLY A 2 -8.23 -18.49 -14.93
CA GLY A 2 -6.85 -18.39 -14.47
C GLY A 2 -6.62 -17.02 -13.82
N GLY A 3 -6.28 -17.01 -12.53
CA GLY A 3 -5.87 -15.79 -11.83
C GLY A 3 -4.62 -15.23 -12.50
N LYS A 4 -4.68 -13.97 -12.92
CA LYS A 4 -3.54 -13.24 -13.47
C LYS A 4 -2.51 -13.10 -12.36
N ARG A 5 -1.31 -13.66 -12.54
CA ARG A 5 -0.18 -13.46 -11.64
C ARG A 5 0.13 -11.96 -11.61
N LEU A 6 0.02 -11.33 -10.44
CA LEU A 6 0.43 -9.95 -10.23
C LEU A 6 1.95 -9.95 -10.11
N GLU A 7 2.65 -9.87 -11.24
CA GLU A 7 4.12 -9.80 -11.23
C GLU A 7 4.60 -8.57 -10.46
N SER A 8 3.89 -7.43 -10.59
CA SER A 8 4.27 -6.17 -9.94
C SER A 8 3.34 -5.80 -8.78
N ARG A 9 3.94 -5.36 -7.67
CA ARG A 9 3.23 -4.82 -6.50
C ARG A 9 2.90 -3.36 -6.62
N ILE A 10 3.56 -2.65 -7.53
CA ILE A 10 3.22 -1.27 -7.86
C ILE A 10 2.89 -1.21 -9.34
N THR A 11 1.72 -0.68 -9.65
CA THR A 11 1.30 -0.42 -11.03
C THR A 11 0.88 1.04 -11.17
N PHE A 12 1.02 1.57 -12.38
CA PHE A 12 0.56 2.91 -12.71
C PHE A 12 -0.19 2.89 -14.04
N ASP A 13 -1.43 3.36 -14.02
CA ASP A 13 -2.25 3.54 -15.21
C ASP A 13 -2.05 4.97 -15.74
N THR A 14 -1.47 5.08 -16.94
CA THR A 14 -1.18 6.37 -17.58
C THR A 14 -2.43 7.10 -18.07
N GLU A 15 -3.47 6.37 -18.45
CA GLU A 15 -4.72 6.94 -18.96
C GLU A 15 -5.57 7.47 -17.80
N ALA A 16 -5.76 6.65 -16.76
CA ALA A 16 -6.48 7.04 -15.55
C ALA A 16 -5.65 7.95 -14.61
N LYS A 17 -4.33 8.04 -14.81
CA LYS A 17 -3.37 8.71 -13.91
C LYS A 17 -3.50 8.24 -12.46
N ALA A 18 -3.68 6.93 -12.28
CA ALA A 18 -3.87 6.28 -10.99
C ALA A 18 -2.74 5.28 -10.73
N GLY A 19 -2.28 5.23 -9.48
CA GLY A 19 -1.30 4.26 -9.00
C GLY A 19 -1.97 3.22 -8.10
N TYR A 20 -1.50 1.99 -8.13
CA TYR A 20 -1.98 0.94 -7.25
C TYR A 20 -0.81 0.26 -6.55
N ILE A 21 -0.98 -0.02 -5.26
CA ILE A 21 -0.05 -0.80 -4.45
C ILE A 21 -0.78 -2.06 -3.97
N TYR A 22 -0.26 -3.25 -4.30
CA TYR A 22 -0.79 -4.53 -3.84
C TYR A 22 -0.02 -4.99 -2.61
N LEU A 23 -0.73 -5.27 -1.51
CA LEU A 23 -0.10 -5.46 -0.21
C LEU A 23 0.17 -6.91 0.15
N LEU A 24 -0.57 -7.84 -0.45
CA LEU A 24 -0.44 -9.28 -0.21
C LEU A 24 0.35 -9.96 -1.34
N ALA A 25 0.97 -11.09 -1.02
CA ALA A 25 1.69 -11.91 -1.99
C ALA A 25 0.73 -12.65 -2.93
N ASP A 26 1.19 -13.01 -4.14
CA ASP A 26 0.37 -13.70 -5.15
C ASP A 26 -0.19 -15.07 -4.71
N SER A 27 0.42 -15.67 -3.69
CA SER A 27 -0.09 -16.90 -3.10
C SER A 27 -1.40 -16.72 -2.35
N GLU A 28 -1.76 -15.47 -2.01
CA GLU A 28 -3.00 -15.15 -1.31
C GLU A 28 -4.13 -14.94 -2.31
N THR A 29 -5.24 -15.60 -2.05
CA THR A 29 -6.53 -15.31 -2.68
C THR A 29 -7.38 -14.51 -1.71
N TYR A 30 -8.05 -13.47 -2.20
CA TYR A 30 -8.93 -12.62 -1.40
C TYR A 30 -10.07 -12.09 -2.28
N THR A 31 -11.15 -11.65 -1.64
CA THR A 31 -12.29 -10.99 -2.27
C THR A 31 -12.47 -9.61 -1.66
N ILE A 32 -12.42 -8.57 -2.49
CA ILE A 32 -12.68 -7.20 -2.04
C ILE A 32 -14.14 -7.10 -1.61
N GLN A 33 -14.38 -6.63 -0.39
CA GLN A 33 -15.70 -6.40 0.18
C GLN A 33 -16.06 -4.92 0.26
N ALA A 34 -15.05 -4.06 0.44
CA ALA A 34 -15.25 -2.63 0.59
C ALA A 34 -14.04 -1.86 0.05
N THR A 35 -14.29 -0.62 -0.30
CA THR A 35 -13.26 0.39 -0.58
C THR A 35 -13.51 1.57 0.34
N GLU A 36 -12.49 2.01 1.08
CA GLU A 36 -12.60 3.08 2.09
C GLU A 36 -11.57 4.18 1.86
N ASP A 37 -11.90 5.42 2.25
CA ASP A 37 -10.96 6.54 2.26
C ASP A 37 -9.93 6.42 3.40
N VAL A 38 -8.69 6.82 3.14
CA VAL A 38 -7.68 7.00 4.20
C VAL A 38 -7.74 8.44 4.72
N GLY A 39 -8.62 8.66 5.70
CA GLY A 39 -8.81 9.99 6.31
C GLY A 39 -9.26 11.03 5.27
N ASP A 40 -8.55 12.15 5.18
CA ASP A 40 -8.78 13.21 4.19
C ASP A 40 -7.80 13.17 3.00
N SER A 41 -7.04 12.06 2.86
CA SER A 41 -6.02 11.93 1.82
C SER A 41 -6.60 11.48 0.48
N PRO A 42 -5.89 11.66 -0.65
CA PRO A 42 -6.30 11.14 -1.95
C PRO A 42 -5.91 9.66 -2.13
N LEU A 43 -6.08 8.86 -1.07
CA LEU A 43 -5.87 7.42 -1.07
C LEU A 43 -7.18 6.69 -0.78
N LEU A 44 -7.44 5.64 -1.54
CA LEU A 44 -8.47 4.65 -1.23
C LEU A 44 -7.80 3.32 -0.89
N VAL A 45 -8.43 2.53 -0.03
CA VAL A 45 -7.96 1.19 0.33
C VAL A 45 -9.02 0.16 0.02
N ASP A 46 -8.61 -0.92 -0.64
CA ASP A 46 -9.44 -2.09 -0.83
C ASP A 46 -9.32 -3.02 0.36
N ILE A 47 -10.46 -3.41 0.92
CA ILE A 47 -10.57 -4.23 2.13
C ILE A 47 -11.19 -5.57 1.76
N ASP A 48 -10.55 -6.66 2.18
CA ASP A 48 -11.02 -8.03 1.93
C ASP A 48 -11.99 -8.56 3.00
N GLU A 49 -12.45 -9.80 2.81
CA GLU A 49 -13.34 -10.50 3.72
C GLU A 49 -12.78 -10.80 5.12
N HIS A 50 -11.47 -10.58 5.31
CA HIS A 50 -10.77 -10.75 6.58
C HIS A 50 -10.43 -9.41 7.22
N ASP A 51 -11.04 -8.31 6.76
CA ASP A 51 -10.82 -6.96 7.24
C ASP A 51 -9.35 -6.49 7.05
N ARG A 52 -8.67 -7.00 6.02
CA ARG A 52 -7.30 -6.64 5.64
C ARG A 52 -7.33 -5.65 4.48
N ILE A 53 -6.44 -4.68 4.51
CA ILE A 53 -6.14 -3.85 3.34
C ILE A 53 -5.29 -4.66 2.39
N VAL A 54 -5.80 -4.91 1.20
CA VAL A 54 -5.16 -5.75 0.16
C VAL A 54 -4.62 -4.91 -1.00
N GLY A 55 -5.19 -3.72 -1.20
CA GLY A 55 -4.78 -2.75 -2.21
C GLY A 55 -4.85 -1.32 -1.68
N ILE A 56 -3.99 -0.45 -2.21
CA ILE A 56 -4.07 1.00 -2.02
C ILE A 56 -4.14 1.64 -3.41
N GLU A 57 -5.22 2.37 -3.67
CA GLU A 57 -5.33 3.24 -4.84
C GLU A 57 -4.81 4.64 -4.51
N CYS A 58 -4.00 5.18 -5.40
CA CYS A 58 -3.36 6.47 -5.27
C CYS A 58 -3.76 7.36 -6.44
N PHE A 59 -4.13 8.60 -6.16
CA PHE A 59 -4.53 9.57 -7.18
C PHE A 59 -3.66 10.84 -7.16
N GLY A 60 -3.77 11.63 -8.23
CA GLY A 60 -3.11 12.94 -8.33
C GLY A 60 -1.58 12.86 -8.23
N GLU A 61 -0.99 13.77 -7.46
CA GLU A 61 0.48 13.84 -7.31
C GLU A 61 1.08 12.58 -6.65
N ILE A 62 0.32 11.91 -5.77
CA ILE A 62 0.79 10.65 -5.16
C ILE A 62 0.96 9.58 -6.24
N ALA A 63 -0.02 9.45 -7.13
CA ALA A 63 0.04 8.51 -8.25
C ALA A 63 1.26 8.77 -9.15
N GLN A 64 1.50 10.05 -9.50
CA GLN A 64 2.64 10.43 -10.33
C GLN A 64 3.98 10.07 -9.68
N ARG A 65 4.07 10.15 -8.35
CA ARG A 65 5.27 9.74 -7.60
C ARG A 65 5.47 8.23 -7.53
N LEU A 66 4.42 7.43 -7.77
CA LEU A 66 4.52 5.97 -7.90
C LEU A 66 4.99 5.54 -9.29
N SER A 67 4.69 6.31 -10.33
CA SER A 67 5.03 5.96 -11.73
C SER A 67 6.48 5.52 -11.95
N PRO A 68 7.52 6.18 -11.38
CA PRO A 68 8.92 5.77 -11.57
C PRO A 68 9.29 4.40 -10.99
N ILE A 69 8.49 3.88 -10.07
CA ILE A 69 8.70 2.59 -9.40
C ILE A 69 7.58 1.59 -9.72
N ALA A 70 6.76 1.88 -10.73
CA ALA A 70 5.83 0.91 -11.27
C ALA A 70 6.61 -0.26 -11.86
N GLY A 71 6.18 -1.48 -11.58
CA GLY A 71 6.89 -2.71 -11.93
C GLY A 71 7.55 -3.41 -10.73
N GLU A 72 7.77 -2.72 -9.63
CA GLU A 72 8.46 -3.28 -8.45
C GLU A 72 7.68 -4.45 -7.84
N GLU A 73 8.35 -5.58 -7.64
CA GLU A 73 7.77 -6.80 -7.04
C GLU A 73 8.03 -6.89 -5.53
N LYS A 74 9.12 -6.25 -5.07
CA LYS A 74 9.56 -6.24 -3.68
C LYS A 74 9.57 -4.80 -3.17
N ILE A 75 8.65 -4.49 -2.28
CA ILE A 75 8.39 -3.10 -1.87
C ILE A 75 8.67 -2.86 -0.39
N TYR A 76 8.77 -3.94 0.40
CA TYR A 76 8.93 -3.81 1.85
C TYR A 76 10.39 -3.83 2.28
N HIS A 77 10.65 -3.06 3.33
CA HIS A 77 11.84 -3.15 4.16
C HIS A 77 11.43 -3.63 5.56
N GLU A 78 12.20 -4.55 6.13
CA GLU A 78 12.07 -4.88 7.55
C GLU A 78 12.60 -3.72 8.38
N ASN A 79 11.78 -3.25 9.32
CA ASN A 79 12.15 -2.20 10.26
C ASN A 79 11.77 -2.61 11.68
N GLY A 80 12.61 -3.48 12.27
CA GLY A 80 12.35 -4.07 13.58
C GLY A 80 11.04 -4.88 13.60
N GLU A 81 10.03 -4.32 14.26
CA GLU A 81 8.70 -4.93 14.40
C GLU A 81 7.68 -4.42 13.37
N THR A 82 8.12 -3.88 12.23
CA THR A 82 7.23 -3.49 11.13
C THR A 82 7.76 -3.92 9.77
N LEU A 83 6.85 -3.99 8.79
CA LEU A 83 7.19 -4.04 7.37
C LEU A 83 6.80 -2.70 6.74
N SER A 84 7.78 -2.03 6.15
CA SER A 84 7.68 -0.63 5.77
C SER A 84 7.80 -0.45 4.27
N PHE A 85 6.89 0.32 3.67
CA PHE A 85 7.04 0.89 2.35
C PHE A 85 7.33 2.40 2.47
N ARG A 86 8.28 2.92 1.69
CA ARG A 86 8.66 4.34 1.70
C ARG A 86 8.88 4.86 0.28
N LEU A 87 8.22 5.97 -0.04
CA LEU A 87 8.43 6.79 -1.24
C LEU A 87 9.36 7.98 -0.99
N SER A 88 9.59 8.34 0.28
CA SER A 88 10.36 9.51 0.67
C SER A 88 10.94 9.34 2.07
N GLY A 89 12.06 10.01 2.34
CA GLY A 89 12.68 10.11 3.67
C GLY A 89 12.32 11.41 4.42
N GLN A 90 11.32 12.16 3.95
CA GLN A 90 10.88 13.38 4.64
C GLN A 90 10.30 13.07 6.03
N ALA A 91 10.34 14.08 6.91
CA ALA A 91 9.74 13.98 8.23
C ALA A 91 8.22 13.82 8.15
N VAL A 92 7.69 12.92 8.98
CA VAL A 92 6.24 12.72 9.14
C VAL A 92 5.65 13.92 9.86
N LYS A 93 4.57 14.48 9.29
CA LYS A 93 3.76 15.52 9.94
C LYS A 93 2.38 15.02 10.34
N LYS A 94 1.79 14.16 9.51
CA LYS A 94 0.47 13.59 9.73
C LYS A 94 0.45 12.09 9.47
N HIS A 95 -0.39 11.37 10.19
CA HIS A 95 -0.54 9.93 10.02
C HIS A 95 -1.99 9.48 10.22
N TYR A 96 -2.33 8.36 9.60
CA TYR A 96 -3.59 7.65 9.80
C TYR A 96 -3.32 6.19 10.14
N LEU A 97 -4.05 5.66 11.11
CA LEU A 97 -4.03 4.23 11.42
C LEU A 97 -5.34 3.63 10.94
N LEU A 98 -5.25 2.67 10.02
CA LEU A 98 -6.42 1.98 9.47
C LEU A 98 -6.09 0.50 9.31
N LYS A 99 -6.93 -0.35 9.90
CA LYS A 99 -6.90 -1.82 9.74
C LYS A 99 -5.50 -2.44 9.90
N GLY A 100 -4.72 -1.97 10.88
CA GLY A 100 -3.38 -2.50 11.18
C GLY A 100 -2.25 -1.96 10.29
N ILE A 101 -2.52 -0.90 9.52
CA ILE A 101 -1.54 -0.19 8.69
C ILE A 101 -1.51 1.28 9.11
N GLN A 102 -0.30 1.80 9.32
CA GLN A 102 -0.07 3.21 9.61
C GLN A 102 0.45 3.93 8.37
N PHE A 103 -0.31 4.90 7.87
CA PHE A 103 -0.01 5.72 6.70
C PHE A 103 0.63 7.04 7.14
N TYR A 104 1.64 7.51 6.40
CA TYR A 104 2.41 8.70 6.76
C TYR A 104 2.42 9.75 5.65
N PHE A 105 2.29 11.01 6.05
CA PHE A 105 2.28 12.17 5.17
C PHE A 105 3.23 13.26 5.66
N ALA A 106 3.85 14.00 4.72
CA ALA A 106 4.83 15.05 5.00
C ALA A 106 4.20 16.45 5.16
N ASP A 107 2.88 16.53 5.07
CA ASP A 107 2.08 17.75 5.15
C ASP A 107 0.80 17.50 5.97
N GLU A 108 0.24 18.60 6.50
CA GLU A 108 -0.98 18.57 7.32
C GLU A 108 -2.25 18.31 6.48
N GLN A 109 -2.19 18.49 5.16
CA GLN A 109 -3.31 18.30 4.23
C GLN A 109 -3.33 16.88 3.63
N SER A 110 -2.44 15.99 4.06
CA SER A 110 -2.35 14.61 3.58
C SER A 110 -2.15 14.46 2.07
N LYS A 111 -1.53 15.44 1.40
CA LYS A 111 -1.30 15.42 -0.06
C LYS A 111 0.03 14.77 -0.45
N TYR A 112 1.01 14.82 0.45
CA TYR A 112 2.36 14.34 0.25
C TYR A 112 2.56 13.02 1.01
N PHE A 113 2.18 11.91 0.37
CA PHE A 113 2.35 10.58 0.95
C PHE A 113 3.83 10.18 1.05
N ILE A 114 4.25 9.73 2.23
CA ILE A 114 5.61 9.28 2.52
C ILE A 114 5.70 7.76 2.36
N GLY A 115 4.65 7.04 2.72
CA GLY A 115 4.62 5.58 2.75
C GLY A 115 3.80 5.06 3.93
N PHE A 116 3.94 3.77 4.23
CA PHE A 116 3.16 3.13 5.29
C PHE A 116 3.93 2.02 6.00
N ASP A 117 3.47 1.67 7.20
CA ASP A 117 3.94 0.51 7.98
C ASP A 117 2.80 -0.46 8.23
N ILE A 118 3.08 -1.74 7.98
CA ILE A 118 2.25 -2.84 8.46
C ILE A 118 2.69 -3.14 9.89
N ILE A 119 1.79 -2.90 10.85
CA ILE A 119 2.07 -3.00 12.29
C ILE A 119 1.31 -4.15 12.97
N ASP A 120 0.22 -4.63 12.37
CA ASP A 120 -0.56 -5.76 12.90
C ASP A 120 -0.20 -7.08 12.20
N PHE A 121 0.81 -7.78 12.72
CA PHE A 121 1.19 -9.08 12.15
C PHE A 121 0.29 -10.25 12.54
N HIS A 122 -0.69 -10.05 13.44
CA HIS A 122 -1.75 -11.03 13.63
C HIS A 122 -2.70 -11.02 12.44
N LYS A 123 -2.99 -9.83 11.91
CA LYS A 123 -3.80 -9.63 10.71
C LYS A 123 -3.01 -9.88 9.42
N TYR A 124 -1.77 -9.40 9.34
CA TYR A 124 -0.88 -9.57 8.18
C TYR A 124 0.27 -10.50 8.52
N LYS A 125 0.11 -11.82 8.37
CA LYS A 125 1.16 -12.76 8.78
C LYS A 125 2.47 -12.47 8.03
N LYS A 126 3.56 -12.21 8.75
CA LYS A 126 4.90 -11.93 8.16
C LYS A 126 5.32 -12.95 7.11
N GLN A 127 4.96 -14.22 7.29
CA GLN A 127 5.30 -15.31 6.35
C GLN A 127 4.73 -15.06 4.95
N ILE A 128 3.53 -14.48 4.86
CA ILE A 128 2.88 -14.14 3.60
C ILE A 128 3.64 -13.01 2.90
N LEU A 129 4.09 -12.02 3.67
CA LEU A 129 4.72 -10.80 3.14
C LEU A 129 6.21 -10.97 2.85
N LYS A 130 6.84 -12.04 3.34
CA LYS A 130 8.29 -12.25 3.25
C LYS A 130 8.81 -12.29 1.81
N SER A 131 8.01 -12.78 0.87
CA SER A 131 8.36 -12.81 -0.56
C SER A 131 8.46 -11.41 -1.18
N MET A 132 7.89 -10.40 -0.54
CA MET A 132 7.79 -9.01 -1.01
C MET A 132 8.79 -8.08 -0.31
N VAL A 133 9.67 -8.61 0.54
CA VAL A 133 10.74 -7.87 1.21
C VAL A 133 11.96 -7.76 0.28
N LYS A 134 12.57 -6.57 0.21
CA LYS A 134 13.78 -6.30 -0.58
C LYS A 134 15.01 -7.03 -0.03
#